data_AF-A0A926TJM3-F1
#
_entry.id   AF-A0A926TJM3-F1
#
_cell.length_a   1.000
_cell.length_b   1.000
_cell.length_c   1.000
_cell.angle_alpha   90.00
_cell.angle_beta   90.00
_cell.angle_gamma   90.00
#
_symmetry.space_group_name_H-M   'P 1'
#
loop_
_entity.id
_entity.type
_entity.pdbx_description
1 polymer ?
#
loop_
_entity_poly.entity_id
_entity_poly.type
_entity_poly.pdbx_seq_one_letter_code
_entity_poly.pdbx_strand_id
1 'polypeptide(L)' 'MAFHVAAPKFGKNQQVYFLGGSGKVKTCFLDSGIWAYCVEMELGPAPESGRIGPEATVLLHQSEIEGAIA' A
#
# COMPACT_ATOMS: atom_id res chain seq x y z
N MET A 1 7.25 -24.01 17.97
CA MET A 1 7.90 -22.70 18.06
C MET A 1 7.02 -21.69 17.35
N ALA A 2 6.52 -20.68 18.05
CA ALA A 2 5.78 -19.59 17.42
C ALA A 2 6.80 -18.49 17.08
N PHE A 3 6.93 -18.16 15.79
CA PHE A 3 7.69 -16.99 15.38
C PHE A 3 6.86 -15.76 15.75
N HIS A 4 7.35 -14.97 16.70
CA HIS A 4 6.69 -13.73 17.09
C HIS A 4 7.02 -12.67 16.05
N VAL A 5 6.19 -12.58 15.01
CA VAL A 5 6.30 -11.49 14.05
C VAL A 5 5.80 -10.20 14.69
N ALA A 6 6.55 -9.12 14.52
CA ALA A 6 6.16 -7.81 15.03
C ALA A 6 4.80 -7.38 14.45
N ALA A 7 4.12 -6.45 15.11
CA ALA A 7 2.92 -5.83 14.55
C ALA A 7 3.21 -5.15 13.20
N PRO A 8 2.22 -5.01 12.30
CA PRO A 8 2.43 -4.33 11.03
C PRO A 8 2.84 -2.87 11.27
N LYS A 9 3.82 -2.38 10.50
CA LYS A 9 4.28 -0.99 10.61
C LYS A 9 3.22 0.02 10.18
N PHE A 10 2.41 -0.33 9.18
CA PHE A 10 1.37 0.55 8.62
C PHE A 10 -0.03 -0.03 8.86
N GLY A 11 -0.96 0.84 9.26
CA GLY A 11 -2.33 0.47 9.56
C GLY A 11 -3.27 0.64 8.37
N LYS A 12 -4.45 0.02 8.46
CA LYS A 12 -5.55 0.27 7.52
C LYS A 12 -5.93 1.76 7.51
N ASN A 13 -6.25 2.27 6.33
CA ASN A 13 -6.55 3.67 6.01
C ASN A 13 -5.37 4.65 6.16
N GLN A 14 -4.16 4.18 6.47
CA GLN A 14 -2.99 5.04 6.50
C GLN A 14 -2.52 5.37 5.09
N GLN A 15 -2.16 6.64 4.86
CA GLN A 15 -1.55 7.07 3.61
C GLN A 15 -0.05 6.78 3.65
N VAL A 16 0.45 6.08 2.64
CA VAL A 16 1.85 5.67 2.51
C VAL A 16 2.43 6.12 1.17
N TYR A 17 3.75 6.22 1.10
CA TYR A 17 4.49 6.47 -0.13
C TYR A 17 5.55 5.40 -0.35
N PHE A 18 5.79 5.11 -1.62
CA PHE A 18 6.66 4.04 -2.09
C PHE A 18 7.20 4.41 -3.48
N LEU A 19 8.17 3.66 -3.97
CA LEU A 19 8.68 3.87 -5.32
C LEU A 19 7.56 3.64 -6.35
N GLY A 20 7.14 4.70 -7.03
CA GLY A 20 6.05 4.66 -8.02
C GLY A 20 4.79 5.44 -7.61
N GLY A 21 4.71 5.94 -6.38
CA GLY A 21 3.66 6.89 -5.98
C GLY A 21 3.29 6.82 -4.50
N SER A 22 2.05 7.18 -4.22
CA SER A 22 1.46 7.10 -2.89
C SER A 22 0.06 6.48 -2.97
N GLY A 23 -0.42 5.99 -1.84
CA GLY A 23 -1.75 5.45 -1.74
C GLY A 23 -2.16 5.12 -0.31
N LYS A 24 -3.38 4.63 -0.18
CA LYS A 24 -4.02 4.33 1.10
C LYS A 24 -4.01 2.83 1.36
N VAL A 25 -3.51 2.41 2.51
CA VAL A 25 -3.52 0.99 2.92
C VAL A 25 -4.96 0.51 3.11
N LYS A 26 -5.36 -0.53 2.39
CA LYS A 26 -6.70 -1.16 2.52
C LYS A 26 -6.68 -2.31 3.52
N THR A 27 -5.62 -3.11 3.47
CA THR A 27 -5.39 -4.24 4.36
C THR A 27 -3.92 -4.57 4.44
N CYS A 28 -3.53 -5.29 5.48
CA CYS A 28 -2.20 -5.87 5.65
C CYS A 28 -2.33 -7.32 6.12
N PHE A 29 -1.38 -8.15 5.72
CA PHE A 29 -1.32 -9.55 6.10
C PHE A 29 0.12 -10.04 6.10
N LEU A 30 0.35 -11.18 6.73
CA LEU A 30 1.65 -11.83 6.72
C LEU A 30 1.76 -12.69 5.46
N ASP A 31 2.78 -12.41 4.66
CA ASP A 31 3.24 -13.26 3.57
C ASP A 31 4.61 -13.82 3.95
N SER A 32 4.69 -15.14 4.17
CA SER A 32 5.96 -15.82 4.46
C SER A 32 6.78 -15.24 5.62
N GLY A 33 6.12 -14.62 6.61
CA GLY A 33 6.75 -13.97 7.76
C GLY A 33 7.13 -12.49 7.55
N ILE A 34 6.81 -11.93 6.39
CA ILE A 34 7.00 -10.53 6.03
C ILE A 34 5.62 -9.87 5.93
N TRP A 35 5.49 -8.63 6.41
CA TRP A 35 4.24 -7.89 6.23
C TRP A 35 4.08 -7.43 4.78
N ALA A 36 2.94 -7.75 4.19
CA ALA A 36 2.49 -7.27 2.90
C ALA A 36 1.26 -6.37 3.06
N TYR A 37 1.11 -5.42 2.15
CA TYR A 37 0.12 -4.35 2.19
C TYR A 37 -0.57 -4.23 0.84
N CYS A 38 -1.91 -4.26 0.85
CA CYS A 38 -2.68 -3.83 -0.31
C CYS A 38 -2.89 -2.32 -0.21
N VAL A 39 -2.30 -1.58 -1.14
CA VAL A 39 -2.36 -0.12 -1.19
C VAL A 39 -3.19 0.32 -2.39
N GLU A 40 -4.29 1.02 -2.12
CA GLU A 40 -5.14 1.65 -3.13
C GLU A 40 -4.53 2.99 -3.52
N MET A 41 -4.12 3.11 -4.79
CA MET A 41 -3.55 4.35 -5.31
C MET A 41 -4.66 5.34 -5.65
N GLU A 42 -4.41 6.62 -5.38
CA GLU A 42 -5.35 7.67 -5.75
C GLU A 42 -5.47 7.75 -7.27
N LEU A 43 -6.70 7.86 -7.76
CA LEU A 43 -6.96 8.10 -9.16
C LEU A 43 -6.46 9.50 -9.50
N GLY A 44 -5.50 9.58 -10.42
CA GLY A 44 -5.05 10.86 -10.94
C GLY A 44 -6.20 11.65 -11.59
N PRO A 45 -6.02 12.96 -11.82
CA PRO A 45 -7.02 13.76 -12.50
C PRO A 45 -7.37 13.13 -13.85
N ALA A 46 -8.66 13.21 -14.20
CA ALA A 46 -9.14 12.81 -15.50
C ALA A 46 -8.32 13.53 -16.60
N PRO A 47 -7.79 12.81 -17.60
CA PRO A 47 -7.15 13.46 -18.74
C PRO A 47 -8.19 14.22 -19.57
N GLU A 48 -7.77 15.29 -20.26
CA GLU A 48 -8.63 16.12 -21.13
C GLU A 48 -9.30 15.32 -22.25
N SER A 49 -8.68 14.22 -22.67
CA SER A 49 -9.26 13.21 -23.54
C SER A 49 -8.60 11.84 -23.25
N GLY A 50 -9.39 10.76 -23.21
CA GLY A 50 -8.90 9.40 -22.94
C GLY A 50 -9.81 8.58 -22.04
N ARG A 51 -9.38 7.37 -21.68
CA ARG A 51 -10.07 6.49 -20.73
C ARG A 51 -9.35 6.52 -19.39
N ILE A 52 -10.09 6.80 -18.32
CA ILE A 52 -9.62 6.61 -16.94
C ILE A 52 -9.79 5.13 -16.61
N GLY A 53 -8.70 4.49 -16.16
CA GLY A 53 -8.76 3.12 -15.63
C GLY A 53 -9.45 3.08 -14.26
N PRO A 54 -9.88 1.92 -13.78
CA PRO A 54 -10.33 1.80 -12.40
C PRO A 54 -9.18 2.11 -11.44
N GLU A 55 -9.51 2.50 -10.22
CA GLU A 55 -8.56 2.62 -9.12
C GLU A 55 -7.68 1.36 -9.03
N ALA A 56 -6.36 1.55 -8.99
CA ALA A 56 -5.41 0.45 -8.95
C ALA A 56 -5.06 0.12 -7.49
N THR A 57 -5.08 -1.18 -7.15
CA THR A 57 -4.51 -1.67 -5.89
C THR A 57 -3.18 -2.35 -6.18
N VAL A 58 -2.13 -1.93 -5.50
CA VAL A 58 -0.80 -2.56 -5.57
C VAL A 58 -0.55 -3.38 -4.31
N LEU A 59 0.12 -4.52 -4.47
CA LEU A 59 0.60 -5.33 -3.35
C LEU A 59 2.07 -5.02 -3.12
N LEU A 60 2.41 -4.57 -1.91
CA LEU A 60 3.76 -4.15 -1.54
C LEU A 60 4.19 -4.87 -0.26
N HIS A 61 5.44 -5.33 -0.21
CA HIS A 61 6.07 -5.72 1.04
C HIS A 61 6.44 -4.50 1.86
N GLN A 62 6.58 -4.68 3.18
CA GLN A 62 6.96 -3.61 4.09
C GLN A 62 8.24 -2.87 3.67
N SER A 63 9.21 -3.58 3.08
CA SER A 63 10.47 -3.00 2.63
C SER A 63 10.35 -2.10 1.39
N GLU A 64 9.23 -2.18 0.67
CA GLU A 64 8.97 -1.36 -0.52
C GLU A 64 8.26 -0.04 -0.16
N ILE A 65 7.76 0.08 1.09
CA ILE A 65 7.11 1.30 1.59
C ILE A 65 8.14 2.16 2.32
N GLU A 66 8.39 3.35 1.79
CA GLU A 66 9.40 4.28 2.30
C GLU A 66 8.93 4.99 3.58
N GLY A 67 7.62 5.26 3.68
CA GLY A 67 7.05 5.85 4.90
C GLY A 67 5.54 6.09 4.82
N ALA A 68 5.04 6.78 5.85
CA ALA A 68 3.66 7.23 5.93
C ALA A 68 3.59 8.76 5.95
N ILE A 69 2.49 9.29 5.41
CA ILE A 69 2.15 10.71 5.52
C ILE A 69 1.35 10.87 6.81
N ALA A 70 1.71 11.91 7.60
CA ALA A 70 1.08 12.21 8.88
C ALA A 70 -0.33 12.77 8.72
#